data_AF-A0A453T381-F1
#
_entry.id   AF-A0A453T381-F1
#
_cell.length_a   1.000
_cell.length_b   1.000
_cell.length_c   1.000
_cell.angle_alpha   90.00
_cell.angle_beta   90.00
_cell.angle_gamma   90.00
#
_symmetry.space_group_name_H-M   'P 1'
#
loop_
_entity.id
_entity.type
_entity.pdbx_description
1 polymer ?
#
loop_
_entity_poly.entity_id
_entity_poly.type
_entity_poly.pdbx_seq_one_letter_code
_entity_poly.pdbx_strand_id
1 'polypeptide(L)' 'MATVPVNPKPFLLNLTGKTVIVKLKWGMEYKGYLVSVDSYMNLQ' A
#
# COMPACT_ATOMS: atom_id res chain seq x y z
N MET A 1 -0.78 -22.07 -8.00
CA MET A 1 -0.69 -21.60 -6.59
C MET A 1 -2.04 -21.03 -6.21
N ALA A 2 -2.68 -21.55 -5.17
CA ALA A 2 -3.95 -21.01 -4.70
C ALA A 2 -3.72 -19.59 -4.15
N THR A 3 -4.49 -18.61 -4.64
CA THR A 3 -4.45 -17.24 -4.12
C THR A 3 -5.09 -17.23 -2.75
N VAL A 4 -4.27 -17.20 -1.69
CA VAL A 4 -4.77 -17.01 -0.33
C VAL A 4 -5.45 -15.65 -0.28
N PRO A 5 -6.72 -15.55 0.18
CA PRO A 5 -7.39 -14.27 0.28
C PRO A 5 -6.62 -13.37 1.26
N VAL A 6 -6.10 -12.25 0.75
CA VAL A 6 -5.37 -11.26 1.55
C VAL A 6 -6.34 -10.16 1.95
N ASN A 7 -6.49 -9.94 3.25
CA ASN A 7 -7.29 -8.84 3.75
C ASN A 7 -6.57 -7.49 3.51
N PRO A 8 -7.24 -6.46 2.94
CA PRO A 8 -6.58 -5.20 2.58
C PRO A 8 -5.98 -4.45 3.77
N LYS A 9 -6.67 -4.43 4.92
CA LYS A 9 -6.20 -3.75 6.15
C LYS A 9 -4.86 -4.31 6.66
N PRO A 10 -4.73 -5.61 7.00
CA PRO A 10 -3.46 -6.17 7.46
C PRO A 10 -2.37 -6.13 6.39
N PHE A 11 -2.73 -6.15 5.11
CA PHE A 11 -1.78 -5.96 4.01
C PHE A 11 -1.13 -4.57 4.06
N LEU A 12 -1.93 -3.50 4.13
CA LEU A 12 -1.41 -2.14 4.18
C LEU A 12 -0.58 -1.87 5.45
N LEU A 13 -1.02 -2.39 6.59
CA LEU A 13 -0.26 -2.30 7.84
C LEU A 13 1.10 -3.02 7.76
N ASN A 14 1.19 -4.13 7.02
CA ASN A 14 2.46 -4.84 6.83
C ASN A 14 3.45 -4.08 5.95
N LEU A 15 2.97 -3.12 5.14
CA LEU A 15 3.79 -2.28 4.27
C LEU A 15 4.30 -1.03 4.99
N THR A 16 3.72 -0.64 6.13
CA THR A 16 4.20 0.50 6.92
C THR A 16 5.66 0.30 7.33
N GLY A 17 6.49 1.33 7.13
CA GLY A 17 7.94 1.30 7.34
C GLY A 17 8.75 0.65 6.20
N LYS A 18 8.10 0.14 5.15
CA LYS A 18 8.78 -0.45 3.98
C LYS A 18 8.76 0.51 2.80
N THR A 19 9.70 0.31 1.87
CA THR A 19 9.73 1.02 0.60
C THR A 19 8.64 0.47 -0.31
N VAL A 20 7.75 1.34 -0.79
CA VAL A 20 6.61 1.00 -1.64
C VAL A 20 6.62 1.80 -2.93
N ILE A 21 5.91 1.28 -3.94
CA ILE A 21 5.60 2.00 -5.18
C ILE A 21 4.09 2.16 -5.24
N VAL A 22 3.64 3.40 -5.30
CA VAL A 22 2.22 3.77 -5.37
C VAL A 22 1.94 4.25 -6.77
N LYS A 23 1.04 3.55 -7.47
CA LYS A 23 0.58 3.95 -8.81
C LYS A 23 -0.81 4.57 -8.71
N LEU A 24 -0.94 5.82 -9.13
CA LEU A 24 -2.23 6.48 -9.25
C LEU A 24 -2.90 6.13 -10.58
N LYS A 25 -4.22 6.30 -10.61
CA LYS A 25 -5.08 5.95 -11.77
C LYS A 25 -4.60 6.56 -13.10
N TRP A 26 -3.97 7.72 -13.05
CA TRP A 26 -3.53 8.47 -14.23
C TRP A 26 -2.03 8.32 -14.53
N GLY A 27 -1.40 7.25 -14.02
CA GLY A 27 -0.03 6.89 -14.36
C GLY A 27 1.06 7.63 -13.57
N MET A 28 0.68 8.46 -12.61
CA MET A 28 1.66 9.00 -11.65
C MET A 28 2.14 7.87 -10.73
N GLU A 29 3.45 7.78 -10.55
CA GLU A 29 4.07 6.81 -9.67
C GLU A 29 4.88 7.51 -8.58
N TYR A 30 4.66 7.14 -7.33
CA TYR A 30 5.47 7.59 -6.20
C TYR A 30 6.27 6.41 -5.65
N LYS A 31 7.55 6.65 -5.40
CA LYS A 31 8.44 5.70 -4.73
C LYS A 31 8.91 6.34 -3.42
N GLY A 32 8.69 5.66 -2.32
CA GLY A 32 9.04 6.18 -1.01
C GLY A 32 8.84 5.15 0.10
N TYR A 33 9.09 5.57 1.33
CA TYR A 33 8.73 4.79 2.51
C TYR A 33 7.29 5.07 2.88
N LEU A 34 6.53 4.03 3.20
CA LEU A 34 5.18 4.18 3.69
C LEU A 34 5.21 4.54 5.19
N VAL A 35 4.89 5.77 5.55
CA VAL A 35 4.92 6.24 6.94
C VAL A 35 3.60 5.90 7.64
N SER A 36 2.48 6.19 7.00
CA SER A 36 1.17 5.84 7.54
C SER A 36 0.10 5.63 6.46
N VAL A 37 -0.98 4.95 6.84
CA VAL A 37 -2.14 4.65 6.00
C VAL A 37 -3.43 4.73 6.81
N ASP A 38 -4.54 5.08 6.16
CA ASP A 38 -5.87 5.00 6.75
C ASP A 38 -6.78 3.95 6.06
N SER A 39 -8.04 3.88 6.51
CA SER A 39 -9.02 2.92 5.95
C SER A 39 -9.50 3.28 4.53
N TYR A 40 -9.18 4.48 4.03
CA TYR A 40 -9.49 4.95 2.67
C TYR A 40 -8.29 4.83 1.72
N MET A 41 -7.17 4.28 2.19
CA MET A 41 -5.92 4.20 1.44
C MET A 41 -5.29 5.56 1.13
N ASN A 42 -5.51 6.56 1.99
CA ASN A 42 -4.67 7.75 2.01
C ASN A 42 -3.28 7.37 2.55
N LEU A 43 -2.23 7.96 1.98
CA LEU A 43 -0.84 7.58 2.21
C LEU A 43 -0.05 8.80 2.68
N GLN A 44 0.83 8.62 3.67
CA GLN A 44 1.82 9.60 4.12
C GLN A 44 3.23 9.01 4.08
#